data_AF-A0A7Y5B5B7-F1
#
_entry.id   AF-A0A7Y5B5B7-F1
#
_cell.length_a   1.000
_cell.length_b   1.000
_cell.length_c   1.000
_cell.angle_alpha   90.00
_cell.angle_beta   90.00
_cell.angle_gamma   90.00
#
_symmetry.space_group_name_H-M   'P 1'
#
loop_
_entity.id
_entity.type
_entity.pdbx_description
1 polymer ?
#
loop_
_entity_poly.entity_id
_entity_poly.type
_entity_poly.pdbx_seq_one_letter_code
_entity_poly.pdbx_strand_id
1 'polypeptide(L)'
;MNQLRRCVACRRCGAKQEFVRIVRLKDGSVVVAGDSRVHGRSVYFCRTAECIEKAKKKGTASRLLKAQIASWAWDEVVGLLVQ
;
A
#
# COMPACT_ATOMS: atom_id res chain seq x y z
N MET A 1 -21.31 5.38 1.56
CA MET A 1 -20.36 6.45 1.17
C MET A 1 -19.04 5.80 0.74
N ASN A 2 -18.62 5.97 -0.51
CA ASN A 2 -17.34 5.45 -0.98
C ASN A 2 -16.22 6.42 -0.59
N GLN A 3 -15.42 6.07 0.42
CA GLN A 3 -14.34 6.94 0.90
C GLN A 3 -13.15 6.91 -0.06
N LEU A 4 -12.72 8.09 -0.51
CA LEU A 4 -11.54 8.23 -1.38
C LEU A 4 -10.27 7.76 -0.66
N ARG A 5 -9.36 7.16 -1.42
CA ARG A 5 -8.01 6.77 -0.99
C ARG A 5 -7.00 7.72 -1.58
N ARG A 6 -5.88 7.91 -0.89
CA ARG A 6 -4.78 8.79 -1.32
C ARG A 6 -3.49 7.99 -1.47
N CYS A 7 -2.89 8.05 -2.65
CA CYS A 7 -1.58 7.45 -2.88
C CYS A 7 -0.51 8.15 -2.03
N VAL A 8 0.32 7.39 -1.32
CA VAL A 8 1.40 7.96 -0.52
C VAL A 8 2.59 8.46 -1.36
N ALA A 9 2.71 8.02 -2.62
CA ALA A 9 3.79 8.40 -3.52
C ALA A 9 3.50 9.65 -4.37
N CYS A 10 2.32 9.70 -5.00
CA CYS A 10 1.93 10.79 -5.91
C CYS A 10 0.83 11.71 -5.35
N ARG A 11 0.25 11.37 -4.18
CA ARG A 11 -0.80 12.15 -3.50
C ARG A 11 -2.15 12.24 -4.25
N ARG A 12 -2.32 11.56 -5.39
CA ARG A 12 -3.61 11.41 -6.07
C ARG A 12 -4.66 10.81 -5.13
N CYS A 13 -5.86 11.37 -5.16
CA CYS A 13 -7.05 10.82 -4.52
C CYS A 13 -7.89 10.06 -5.55
N GLY A 14 -8.55 8.97 -5.16
CA GLY A 14 -9.42 8.18 -6.05
C GLY A 14 -10.23 7.12 -5.33
N ALA A 15 -10.98 6.32 -6.08
CA ALA A 15 -11.77 5.21 -5.56
C ALA A 15 -10.87 4.04 -5.10
N LYS A 16 -11.33 3.23 -4.14
CA LYS A 16 -10.57 2.10 -3.56
C LYS A 16 -9.93 1.19 -4.63
N GLN A 17 -10.62 0.92 -5.73
CA GLN A 17 -10.20 -0.04 -6.75
C GLN A 17 -8.95 0.40 -7.53
N GLU A 18 -8.68 1.71 -7.60
CA GLU A 18 -7.51 2.28 -8.28
C GLU A 18 -6.20 2.10 -7.50
N PHE A 19 -6.29 1.56 -6.27
CA PHE A 19 -5.17 1.46 -5.35
C PHE A 19 -4.95 0.03 -4.86
N VAL A 20 -3.69 -0.28 -4.60
CA VAL A 20 -3.24 -1.39 -3.77
C VAL A 20 -2.83 -0.85 -2.41
N ARG A 21 -2.89 -1.68 -1.37
CA ARG A 21 -2.47 -1.26 -0.02
C ARG A 21 -1.64 -2.32 0.68
N ILE A 22 -0.72 -1.80 1.50
CA ILE A 22 0.01 -2.57 2.51
C ILE A 22 -0.60 -2.22 3.87
N VAL A 23 -0.81 -3.22 4.70
CA VAL A 23 -1.41 -3.09 6.03
C VAL A 23 -0.44 -3.63 7.07
N ARG A 24 -0.23 -2.86 8.14
CA ARG A 24 0.41 -3.34 9.37
C ARG A 24 -0.67 -3.76 10.36
N LEU A 25 -0.66 -5.04 10.74
CA LEU A 25 -1.58 -5.62 11.71
C LEU A 25 -1.22 -5.21 13.14
N LYS A 26 -2.06 -5.59 14.10
CA LYS A 26 -1.86 -5.26 15.52
C LYS A 26 -0.63 -5.95 16.13
N ASP A 27 -0.33 -7.16 15.68
CA ASP A 27 0.86 -7.94 16.09
C ASP A 27 2.16 -7.43 15.46
N GLY A 28 2.10 -6.40 14.62
CA GLY A 28 3.26 -5.81 13.94
C GLY A 28 3.58 -6.45 12.59
N SER A 29 2.93 -7.56 12.22
CA SER A 29 3.10 -8.16 10.91
C SER A 29 2.61 -7.23 9.80
N VAL A 30 3.24 -7.35 8.64
CA VAL A 30 2.90 -6.59 7.44
C VAL A 30 2.25 -7.56 6.46
N VAL A 31 1.16 -7.14 5.83
CA VAL A 31 0.46 -7.91 4.80
C VAL A 31 0.09 -7.01 3.62
N VAL A 32 0.06 -7.57 2.42
CA VAL A 32 -0.50 -6.93 1.23
C VAL A 32 -1.98 -7.31 1.14
N ALA A 33 -2.88 -6.34 1.01
CA ALA A 33 -4.32 -6.64 1.08
C ALA A 33 -5.15 -5.81 0.10
N GLY A 34 -5.76 -6.45 -0.90
CA GLY A 34 -6.84 -5.82 -1.69
C GLY A 34 -8.19 -5.79 -0.95
N ASP A 35 -8.40 -6.72 -0.02
CA ASP A 35 -9.64 -6.88 0.72
C ASP A 35 -9.74 -5.88 1.89
N SER A 36 -10.93 -5.33 2.09
CA SER A 36 -11.30 -4.47 3.22
C SER A 36 -11.39 -5.18 4.58
N ARG A 37 -11.51 -6.52 4.61
CA ARG A 37 -11.59 -7.32 5.84
C ARG A 37 -10.30 -7.30 6.68
N VAL A 38 -9.18 -6.90 6.09
CA VAL A 38 -7.91 -6.74 6.81
C VAL A 38 -7.89 -5.39 7.53
N HIS A 39 -7.84 -5.43 8.86
CA HIS A 39 -7.83 -4.25 9.72
C HIS A 39 -6.42 -3.95 10.25
N GLY A 40 -6.02 -2.67 10.18
CA GLY A 40 -4.71 -2.23 10.64
C GLY A 40 -4.34 -0.86 10.08
N ARG A 41 -3.14 -0.37 10.42
CA ARG A 41 -2.64 0.86 9.79
C ARG A 41 -2.30 0.54 8.35
N SER A 42 -2.82 1.31 7.41
CA SER A 42 -2.63 1.03 5.98
C SER A 42 -2.11 2.24 5.22
N VAL A 43 -1.40 1.97 4.14
CA VAL A 43 -0.95 2.94 3.15
C VAL A 43 -1.39 2.47 1.78
N TYR A 44 -1.77 3.42 0.92
CA TYR A 44 -2.29 3.15 -0.42
C TYR A 44 -1.29 3.61 -1.47
N PHE A 45 -1.21 2.87 -2.57
CA PHE A 45 -0.41 3.17 -3.75
C PHE A 45 -1.30 3.06 -4.98
N CYS A 46 -1.11 3.92 -5.97
CA CYS A 46 -1.75 3.70 -7.25
C CYS A 46 -1.34 2.33 -7.79
N ARG A 47 -2.24 1.68 -8.55
CA ARG A 47 -1.94 0.47 -9.33
C ARG A 47 -0.99 0.78 -10.51
N THR A 48 0.20 1.34 -10.22
CA THR A 48 1.24 1.65 -11.20
C THR A 48 2.61 1.37 -10.61
N ALA A 49 3.51 0.83 -11.45
CA ALA A 49 4.89 0.52 -11.04
C ALA A 49 5.62 1.77 -10.51
N GLU A 50 5.43 2.91 -11.18
CA GLU A 50 6.03 4.19 -10.79
C GLU A 50 5.71 4.57 -9.33
N CYS A 51 4.45 4.43 -8.90
CA CYS A 51 4.06 4.79 -7.54
C CYS A 51 4.65 3.83 -6.49
N ILE A 52 4.74 2.55 -6.82
CA ILE A 52 5.32 1.52 -5.93
C ILE A 52 6.82 1.76 -5.77
N GLU A 53 7.55 1.95 -6.88
CA GLU A 53 8.98 2.24 -6.84
C GLU A 53 9.30 3.51 -6.08
N LYS A 54 8.54 4.58 -6.34
CA LYS A 54 8.70 5.87 -5.67
C LYS A 54 8.44 5.74 -4.16
N ALA A 55 7.46 4.96 -3.75
CA ALA A 55 7.20 4.70 -2.34
C ALA A 55 8.31 3.87 -1.67
N LYS A 56 8.82 2.85 -2.36
CA LYS A 56 9.93 2.00 -1.90
C LYS A 56 11.20 2.83 -1.69
N LYS A 57 11.61 3.61 -2.70
CA LYS A 57 12.80 4.48 -2.65
C LYS A 57 12.72 5.55 -1.56
N LYS A 58 11.56 6.18 -1.37
CA LYS A 58 11.40 7.26 -0.39
C LYS A 58 11.23 6.80 1.05
N GLY A 59 11.09 5.49 1.31
CA GLY A 59 10.81 4.96 2.66
C GLY A 59 9.51 5.49 3.31
N THR A 60 8.64 6.14 2.53
CA THR A 60 7.47 6.85 3.06
C THR A 60 6.44 5.86 3.61
N ALA A 61 6.31 4.71 2.97
CA ALA A 61 5.42 3.64 3.41
C ALA A 61 5.82 3.11 4.80
N SER A 62 7.10 2.80 5.02
CA SER A 62 7.60 2.29 6.30
C SER A 62 7.38 3.29 7.44
N ARG A 63 7.65 4.58 7.19
CA ARG A 63 7.42 5.66 8.16
C ARG A 63 5.94 5.82 8.51
N LEU A 64 5.05 5.80 7.52
CA LEU A 64 3.61 5.95 7.74
C LEU A 64 3.01 4.73 8.43
N LEU A 65 3.43 3.51 8.06
CA LEU A 65 2.99 2.28 8.72
C LEU A 65 3.55 2.15 10.15
N LYS A 66 4.70 2.78 10.42
CA LYS A 66 5.53 2.54 11.62
C LYS A 66 5.96 1.07 11.71
N ALA A 67 6.42 0.52 10.59
CA ALA A 67 6.99 -0.83 10.48
C ALA A 67 7.99 -0.88 9.33
N GLN A 68 8.95 -1.81 9.43
CA GLN A 68 9.76 -2.18 8.28
C GLN A 68 8.89 -2.98 7.29
N ILE A 69 9.06 -2.68 5.99
CA ILE A 69 8.39 -3.42 4.93
C ILE A 69 9.45 -4.29 4.27
N ALA A 70 9.33 -5.60 4.45
CA ALA A 70 10.23 -6.57 3.84
C ALA A 70 10.10 -6.58 2.31
N SER A 71 11.13 -7.07 1.61
CA SER A 71 11.17 -7.13 0.14
C SER A 71 9.97 -7.87 -0.45
N TRP A 72 9.60 -9.02 0.14
CA TRP A 72 8.51 -9.86 -0.33
C TRP A 72 7.18 -9.10 -0.46
N ALA A 73 6.90 -8.14 0.43
CA ALA A 73 5.66 -7.36 0.40
C ALA A 73 5.64 -6.38 -0.78
N TRP A 74 6.81 -5.87 -1.19
CA TRP A 74 6.91 -5.07 -2.41
C TRP A 74 6.75 -5.95 -3.65
N ASP A 75 7.33 -7.14 -3.64
CA ASP A 75 7.26 -8.08 -4.76
C ASP A 75 5.80 -8.54 -4.98
N GLU A 76 5.06 -8.82 -3.90
CA GLU A 76 3.64 -9.15 -3.96
C GLU A 76 2.80 -7.96 -4.47
N VAL A 77 3.07 -6.73 -4.01
CA VAL A 77 2.40 -5.53 -4.52
C VAL A 77 2.62 -5.33 -6.03
N VAL A 78 3.84 -5.61 -6.53
CA VAL A 78 4.15 -5.56 -7.96
C VAL A 78 3.43 -6.68 -8.71
N GLY A 79 3.37 -7.89 -8.15
CA GLY A 79 2.63 -9.01 -8.73
C GLY A 79 1.14 -8.72 -8.98
N LEU A 80 0.53 -7.91 -8.10
CA LEU A 80 -0.88 -7.48 -8.25
C LEU A 80 -1.12 -6.48 -9.39
N LEU A 81 -0.08 -5.94 -10.03
CA LEU A 81 -0.23 -5.07 -11.20
C LEU A 81 -0.54 -5.83 -12.50
N VAL A 82 -0.25 -7.13 -12.53
CA VAL A 82 -0.32 -7.97 -13.72
C VAL A 82 -1.67 -8.72 -13.82
N GLN A 83 -2.60 -8.43 -12.91
CA GLN A 83 -3.92 -9.04 -12.79
C GLN A 83 -5.03 -8.00 -12.95
#